data_AF-A0A7X2LR36-F1
#
_entry.id   AF-A0A7X2LR36-F1
#
_cell.length_a   1.000
_cell.length_b   1.000
_cell.length_c   1.000
_cell.angle_alpha   90.00
_cell.angle_beta   90.00
_cell.angle_gamma   90.00
#
_symmetry.space_group_name_H-M   'P 1'
#
loop_
_entity.id
_entity.type
_entity.pdbx_description
1 polymer ?
#
loop_
_entity_poly.entity_id
_entity_poly.type
_entity_poly.pdbx_seq_one_letter_code
_entity_poly.pdbx_strand_id
1 'polypeptide(L)'
;MPHTMPFPRLALRMPRCLLPACLLLASLLLAPPLRAANESARIEILQSSNPAFATLDRVRVEQIVRTTLLADSSTPYLLARIRVRFDATGMPRHLVVYLARADISQADTARITLSPGYVVSAVDLAYQQQESDLEPGTFTVQDADMLFETPVDFIASAVAGVQRGCQLGAAAGYVCDTAVGGDAGVQDIRNYLLAPRLKALGNIGHGNPDGIQLADGMLASQWFTTLPSGTLAGKLLYFNSCQVHNAPLEPAIMGAGARTYIGGDLSLPIGSSEEVFKCFWDATLNDKQPMGAALGACEDAQGLTGFHGLSGDAGRFTDNRVGDDDGYHPGDVADRAPASPRVARVLSYFAGQLGQHAGVGLDMGGADRPVGLTHVLALPPQARVTAARVTIRLRGTSSLVKNDVILYNDSVSATEAEREPCGPLAQCDGLQPFLPYIALRDLLGFEPVAGVDYDVHIDLARVPLRLRDSTGGAGGSQAPRPDVYRNLLGVLASGRLDLIVGDDSMIDYSELTLTYTLPSAAPGDLDGDSAIDRNDLDLVLNAVGTDATAGGDPRDLDHDGRITVLDARKLTLLCNKPQCAR
;
A
#
# COMPACT_ATOMS: atom_id res chain seq x y z
N MET A 1 12.62 -7.75 -58.27
CA MET A 1 13.03 -6.34 -58.35
C MET A 1 13.36 -5.88 -56.93
N PRO A 2 14.63 -5.62 -56.57
CA PRO A 2 14.93 -5.03 -55.28
C PRO A 2 15.04 -3.51 -55.42
N HIS A 3 14.18 -2.78 -54.71
CA HIS A 3 14.28 -1.32 -54.59
C HIS A 3 15.28 -0.97 -53.49
N THR A 4 16.42 -0.44 -53.92
CA THR A 4 17.39 0.28 -53.10
C THR A 4 16.89 1.71 -52.87
N MET A 5 16.77 2.12 -51.60
CA MET A 5 16.56 3.53 -51.24
C MET A 5 17.90 4.18 -50.85
N PRO A 6 18.15 5.45 -51.23
CA PRO A 6 19.40 6.15 -50.92
C PRO A 6 19.29 6.95 -49.61
N PHE A 7 20.36 6.90 -48.80
CA PHE A 7 20.59 7.80 -47.67
C PHE A 7 20.98 9.22 -48.16
N PRO A 8 20.51 10.30 -47.51
CA PRO A 8 21.02 11.64 -47.77
C PRO A 8 22.32 11.90 -47.00
N ARG A 9 23.32 12.44 -47.72
CA ARG A 9 24.56 12.97 -47.16
C ARG A 9 24.28 14.29 -46.44
N LEU A 10 24.44 14.32 -45.11
CA LEU A 10 24.56 15.58 -44.36
C LEU A 10 26.00 16.11 -44.48
N ALA A 11 26.13 17.30 -45.06
CA ALA A 11 27.37 18.05 -45.11
C ALA A 11 27.56 18.83 -43.79
N LEU A 12 28.47 18.38 -42.93
CA LEU A 12 28.96 19.17 -41.80
C LEU A 12 29.89 20.28 -42.30
N ARG A 13 29.46 21.54 -42.18
CA ARG A 13 30.35 22.71 -42.20
C ARG A 13 30.89 22.95 -40.79
N MET A 14 32.18 22.71 -40.58
CA MET A 14 32.91 23.17 -39.40
C MET A 14 33.24 24.66 -39.53
N PRO A 15 33.02 25.50 -38.49
CA PRO A 15 33.68 26.79 -38.41
C PRO A 15 35.08 26.63 -37.82
N ARG A 16 36.05 27.25 -38.48
CA ARG A 16 37.41 27.45 -37.99
C ARG A 16 37.37 28.37 -36.76
N CYS A 17 37.67 27.83 -35.58
CA CYS A 17 38.06 28.64 -34.42
C CYS A 17 39.59 28.65 -34.29
N LEU A 18 40.13 29.86 -34.30
CA LEU A 18 41.52 30.20 -34.06
C LEU A 18 41.91 29.84 -32.62
N LEU A 19 43.02 29.12 -32.47
CA LEU A 19 43.75 28.97 -31.22
C LEU A 19 44.30 30.33 -30.75
N PRO A 20 44.24 30.60 -29.44
CA PRO A 20 45.39 31.16 -28.74
C PRO A 20 45.93 30.14 -27.74
N ALA A 21 47.25 30.01 -27.75
CA ALA A 21 48.02 29.25 -26.77
C ALA A 21 47.73 29.78 -25.36
N CYS A 22 47.06 28.97 -24.53
CA CYS A 22 46.95 29.20 -23.09
C CYS A 22 47.93 28.26 -22.37
N LEU A 23 48.77 28.87 -21.54
CA LEU A 23 49.74 28.23 -20.66
C LEU A 23 49.10 27.08 -19.87
N LEU A 24 49.64 25.87 -20.01
CA LEU A 24 49.48 24.78 -19.06
C LEU A 24 50.26 25.12 -17.78
N LEU A 25 49.63 25.86 -16.87
CA LEU A 25 50.01 25.81 -15.46
C LEU A 25 49.46 24.51 -14.88
N ALA A 26 50.33 23.51 -14.76
CA ALA A 26 50.08 22.31 -13.97
C ALA A 26 49.93 22.69 -12.49
N SER A 27 48.74 23.11 -12.11
CA SER A 27 48.33 23.19 -10.71
C SER A 27 48.07 21.76 -10.26
N LEU A 28 49.09 21.09 -9.72
CA LEU A 28 48.90 19.96 -8.82
C LEU A 28 48.08 20.49 -7.62
N LEU A 29 46.76 20.51 -7.76
CA LEU A 29 45.86 20.53 -6.63
C LEU A 29 46.09 19.17 -5.96
N LEU A 30 46.97 19.16 -4.96
CA LEU A 30 47.04 18.09 -3.97
C LEU A 30 45.61 17.91 -3.46
N ALA A 31 44.94 16.85 -3.93
CA ALA A 31 43.68 16.43 -3.34
C ALA A 31 43.96 16.32 -1.83
N PRO A 32 43.14 16.97 -0.98
CA PRO A 32 43.35 16.89 0.46
C PRO A 32 43.48 15.42 0.85
N PRO A 33 44.38 15.07 1.78
CA PRO A 33 44.59 13.69 2.16
C PRO A 33 43.24 13.05 2.51
N LEU A 34 42.99 11.85 1.98
CA LEU A 34 41.75 11.06 2.15
C LEU A 34 41.28 10.93 3.62
N ARG A 35 42.18 11.15 4.59
CA ARG A 35 41.87 11.19 6.03
C ARG A 35 40.85 12.24 6.46
N ALA A 36 40.63 13.31 5.70
CA ALA A 36 39.75 14.39 6.12
C ALA A 36 38.25 14.14 5.84
N ALA A 37 37.88 13.10 5.08
CA ALA A 37 36.51 12.93 4.57
C ALA A 37 35.43 12.81 5.67
N ASN A 38 35.79 12.24 6.82
CA ASN A 38 34.85 11.96 7.92
C ASN A 38 35.14 12.76 9.20
N GLU A 39 36.06 13.73 9.18
CA GLU A 39 36.36 14.55 10.36
C GLU A 39 35.13 15.34 10.82
N SER A 40 34.30 15.78 9.87
CA SER A 40 33.06 16.51 10.12
C SER A 40 31.83 15.62 10.36
N ALA A 41 31.96 14.30 10.30
CA ALA A 41 30.83 13.40 10.55
C ALA A 41 30.28 13.63 11.97
N ARG A 42 28.98 13.91 12.06
CA ARG A 42 28.27 14.07 13.32
C ARG A 42 28.25 12.73 14.04
N ILE A 43 28.47 12.73 15.35
CA ILE A 43 28.37 11.53 16.18
C ILE A 43 27.30 11.75 17.23
N GLU A 44 26.39 10.79 17.35
CA GLU A 44 25.30 10.82 18.30
C GLU A 44 25.27 9.54 19.12
N ILE A 45 25.41 9.65 20.44
CA ILE A 45 25.19 8.53 21.34
C ILE A 45 23.71 8.52 21.72
N LEU A 46 23.00 7.51 21.25
CA LEU A 46 21.58 7.30 21.50
C LEU A 46 21.31 7.07 22.99
N GLN A 47 20.20 7.59 23.48
CA GLN A 47 19.77 7.38 24.86
C GLN A 47 19.55 5.88 25.15
N SER A 48 19.78 5.48 26.40
CA SER A 48 19.52 4.12 26.87
C SER A 48 18.81 4.15 28.22
N SER A 49 17.86 3.23 28.42
CA SER A 49 17.19 3.00 29.70
C SER A 49 18.10 2.34 30.74
N ASN A 50 19.28 1.86 30.36
CA ASN A 50 20.21 1.23 31.28
C ASN A 50 20.73 2.24 32.33
N PRO A 51 20.67 1.94 33.65
CA PRO A 51 21.13 2.84 34.69
C PRO A 51 22.59 3.29 34.55
N ALA A 52 23.47 2.45 33.98
CA ALA A 52 24.88 2.77 33.79
C ALA A 52 25.12 3.82 32.69
N PHE A 53 24.12 4.10 31.85
CA PHE A 53 24.22 5.08 30.78
C PHE A 53 24.47 6.51 31.29
N ALA A 54 23.93 6.85 32.48
CA ALA A 54 24.15 8.16 33.11
C ALA A 54 25.63 8.42 33.42
N THR A 55 26.42 7.37 33.63
CA THR A 55 27.86 7.42 33.94
C THR A 55 28.75 7.03 32.76
N LEU A 56 28.19 6.92 31.56
CA LEU A 56 28.92 6.54 30.36
C LEU A 56 30.01 7.58 30.02
N ASP A 57 31.23 7.12 29.74
CA ASP A 57 32.30 7.97 29.20
C ASP A 57 32.04 8.24 27.70
N ARG A 58 31.22 9.25 27.44
CA ARG A 58 30.77 9.61 26.09
C ARG A 58 31.93 9.99 25.18
N VAL A 59 32.90 10.76 25.69
CA VAL A 59 34.08 11.18 24.93
C VAL A 59 34.88 9.96 24.47
N ARG A 60 35.05 8.97 25.36
CA ARG A 60 35.75 7.74 25.01
C ARG A 60 35.02 6.91 23.96
N VAL A 61 33.69 6.79 24.06
CA VAL A 61 32.87 6.10 23.05
C VAL A 61 32.96 6.77 21.68
N GLU A 62 32.84 8.11 21.63
CA GLU A 62 32.98 8.87 20.38
C GLU A 62 34.37 8.67 19.77
N GLN A 63 35.43 8.73 20.59
CA GLN A 63 36.80 8.53 20.12
C GLN A 63 37.02 7.13 19.56
N ILE A 64 36.42 6.09 20.16
CA ILE A 64 36.45 4.73 19.63
C ILE A 64 35.84 4.71 18.22
N VAL A 65 34.62 5.24 18.04
CA VAL A 65 33.97 5.23 16.73
C VAL A 65 34.74 6.04 15.69
N ARG A 66 35.27 7.22 16.07
CA ARG A 66 36.12 8.02 15.17
C ARG A 66 37.34 7.25 14.70
N THR A 67 38.08 6.66 15.62
CA THR A 67 39.35 5.99 15.30
C THR A 67 39.17 4.63 14.65
N THR A 68 38.11 3.90 15.01
CA THR A 68 37.88 2.54 14.53
C THR A 68 37.12 2.47 13.21
N LEU A 69 36.13 3.36 12.99
CA LEU A 69 35.26 3.29 11.82
C LEU A 69 35.46 4.46 10.85
N LEU A 70 35.66 5.68 11.34
CA LEU A 70 35.59 6.88 10.49
C LEU A 70 36.95 7.31 9.90
N ALA A 71 38.02 7.27 10.69
CA ALA A 71 39.32 7.86 10.34
C ALA A 71 39.99 7.22 9.12
N ASP A 72 39.80 5.92 8.93
CA ASP A 72 40.41 5.16 7.83
C ASP A 72 39.37 4.73 6.77
N SER A 73 38.10 5.13 6.91
CA SER A 73 37.08 4.86 5.89
C SER A 73 37.26 5.79 4.70
N SER A 74 37.28 5.22 3.49
CA SER A 74 37.19 5.97 2.23
C SER A 74 35.77 6.42 1.90
N THR A 75 34.77 5.87 2.58
CA THR A 75 33.36 6.23 2.40
C THR A 75 33.04 7.46 3.25
N PRO A 76 32.51 8.54 2.64
CA PRO A 76 32.10 9.71 3.39
C PRO A 76 30.77 9.47 4.11
N TYR A 77 30.73 9.81 5.39
CA TYR A 77 29.56 9.69 6.27
C TYR A 77 29.15 11.06 6.81
N LEU A 78 27.83 11.31 6.89
CA LEU A 78 27.28 12.52 7.50
C LEU A 78 27.08 12.34 9.01
N LEU A 79 26.72 11.12 9.41
CA LEU A 79 26.26 10.82 10.76
C LEU A 79 26.64 9.39 11.16
N ALA A 80 27.10 9.25 12.41
CA ALA A 80 27.24 7.98 13.10
C ALA A 80 26.39 7.99 14.38
N ARG A 81 25.32 7.17 14.41
CA ARG A 81 24.50 6.96 15.61
C ARG A 81 24.99 5.73 16.36
N ILE A 82 25.19 5.86 17.66
CA ILE A 82 25.81 4.83 18.50
C ILE A 82 24.81 4.39 19.57
N ARG A 83 24.47 3.12 19.56
CA ARG A 83 23.79 2.47 20.68
C ARG A 83 24.80 1.69 21.51
N VAL A 84 24.87 1.99 22.80
CA VAL A 84 25.76 1.31 23.75
C VAL A 84 25.00 0.18 24.43
N ARG A 85 25.52 -1.04 24.32
CA ARG A 85 24.97 -2.21 24.99
C ARG A 85 25.83 -2.56 26.19
N PHE A 86 25.21 -2.61 27.36
CA PHE A 86 25.87 -2.90 28.63
C PHE A 86 25.75 -4.37 28.99
N ASP A 87 26.71 -4.88 29.76
CA ASP A 87 26.59 -6.17 30.44
C ASP A 87 25.86 -6.04 31.79
N ALA A 88 25.74 -7.16 32.51
CA ALA A 88 25.07 -7.22 33.81
C ALA A 88 25.78 -6.40 34.91
N THR A 89 27.05 -6.03 34.72
CA THR A 89 27.83 -5.20 35.65
C THR A 89 27.71 -3.71 35.36
N GLY A 90 26.97 -3.33 34.30
CA GLY A 90 26.86 -1.96 33.84
C GLY A 90 28.05 -1.49 33.01
N MET A 91 28.93 -2.39 32.58
CA MET A 91 30.05 -2.04 31.71
C MET A 91 29.63 -2.12 30.23
N PRO A 92 30.06 -1.16 29.37
CA PRO A 92 29.84 -1.25 27.93
C PRO A 92 30.46 -2.54 27.35
N ARG A 93 29.60 -3.42 26.82
CA ARG A 93 29.98 -4.70 26.22
C ARG A 93 30.24 -4.57 24.73
N HIS A 94 29.41 -3.82 24.03
CA HIS A 94 29.61 -3.52 22.61
C HIS A 94 28.84 -2.26 22.21
N LEU A 95 29.24 -1.70 21.06
CA LEU A 95 28.58 -0.59 20.39
C LEU A 95 27.93 -1.13 19.12
N VAL A 96 26.69 -0.73 18.86
CA VAL A 96 26.05 -0.86 17.54
C VAL A 96 26.06 0.52 16.92
N VAL A 97 26.67 0.66 15.75
CA VAL A 97 26.92 1.93 15.08
C VAL A 97 26.21 1.94 13.73
N TYR A 98 25.30 2.89 13.54
CA TYR A 98 24.60 3.12 12.28
C TYR A 98 25.22 4.32 11.57
N LEU A 99 25.74 4.10 10.37
CA LEU A 99 26.53 5.06 9.60
C LEU A 99 25.72 5.50 8.36
N ALA A 100 25.30 6.76 8.34
CA ALA A 100 24.57 7.32 7.21
C ALA A 100 25.54 7.92 6.19
N ARG A 101 25.55 7.39 4.97
CA ARG A 101 26.45 7.85 3.89
C ARG A 101 26.10 9.26 3.42
N ALA A 102 27.12 9.98 2.96
CA ALA A 102 26.99 11.38 2.55
C ALA A 102 26.60 11.59 1.10
N ASP A 103 26.89 10.61 0.26
CA ASP A 103 26.71 10.68 -1.19
C ASP A 103 25.36 10.10 -1.65
N ILE A 104 24.81 9.15 -0.88
CA ILE A 104 23.60 8.39 -1.22
C ILE A 104 22.80 8.08 0.04
N SER A 105 21.52 7.77 -0.12
CA SER A 105 20.59 7.38 0.94
C SER A 105 20.82 5.95 1.49
N GLN A 106 22.08 5.54 1.67
CA GLN A 106 22.47 4.21 2.16
C GLN A 106 23.00 4.25 3.60
N ALA A 107 22.58 3.27 4.42
CA ALA A 107 23.08 3.07 5.77
C ALA A 107 23.97 1.82 5.87
N ASP A 108 25.10 1.95 6.57
CA ASP A 108 25.91 0.82 7.00
C ASP A 108 25.72 0.58 8.50
N THR A 109 25.76 -0.68 8.94
CA THR A 109 25.65 -1.05 10.36
C THR A 109 26.89 -1.83 10.78
N ALA A 110 27.55 -1.36 11.84
CA ALA A 110 28.74 -1.98 12.40
C ALA A 110 28.56 -2.31 13.88
N ARG A 111 29.27 -3.33 14.35
CA ARG A 111 29.38 -3.68 15.77
C ARG A 111 30.81 -3.63 16.25
N ILE A 112 31.06 -2.88 17.31
CA ILE A 112 32.36 -2.81 17.99
C ILE A 112 32.25 -3.53 19.32
N THR A 113 32.92 -4.67 19.47
CA THR A 113 32.98 -5.39 20.74
C THR A 113 34.04 -4.76 21.65
N LEU A 114 33.67 -4.53 22.91
CA LEU A 114 34.51 -3.89 23.90
C LEU A 114 34.87 -4.88 25.02
N SER A 115 36.14 -4.87 25.40
CA SER A 115 36.65 -5.46 26.63
C SER A 115 36.70 -4.39 27.75
N PRO A 116 36.86 -4.79 29.03
CA PRO A 116 36.94 -3.84 30.14
C PRO A 116 37.93 -2.70 29.88
N GLY A 117 37.54 -1.47 30.25
CA GLY A 117 38.34 -0.27 30.00
C GLY A 117 38.23 0.31 28.58
N TYR A 118 37.13 0.05 27.87
CA TYR A 118 36.89 0.55 26.51
C TYR A 118 37.96 0.10 25.49
N VAL A 119 38.45 -1.13 25.64
CA VAL A 119 39.43 -1.71 24.70
C VAL A 119 38.66 -2.41 23.59
N VAL A 120 38.82 -1.95 22.35
CA VAL A 120 38.22 -2.60 21.17
C VAL A 120 38.83 -3.99 20.99
N SER A 121 38.01 -5.04 21.05
CA SER A 121 38.47 -6.43 20.87
C SER A 121 38.04 -7.04 19.54
N ALA A 122 36.96 -6.56 18.94
CA ALA A 122 36.52 -6.98 17.60
C ALA A 122 35.69 -5.89 16.93
N VAL A 123 35.71 -5.86 15.60
CA VAL A 123 34.88 -5.00 14.76
C VAL A 123 34.23 -5.86 13.70
N ASP A 124 32.92 -5.77 13.59
CA ASP A 124 32.13 -6.40 12.54
C ASP A 124 31.48 -5.27 11.71
N LEU A 125 31.92 -5.11 10.46
CA LEU A 125 31.46 -4.03 9.56
C LEU A 125 30.21 -4.41 8.78
N ALA A 126 29.78 -5.68 8.83
CA ALA A 126 28.59 -6.19 8.14
C ALA A 126 27.56 -6.67 9.16
N TYR A 127 27.43 -5.93 10.28
CA TYR A 127 26.62 -6.37 11.39
C TYR A 127 25.15 -6.15 11.09
N GLN A 128 24.36 -7.22 11.19
CA GLN A 128 22.90 -7.13 11.18
C GLN A 128 22.38 -6.91 12.60
N GLN A 129 21.69 -5.78 12.80
CA GLN A 129 21.06 -5.45 14.08
C GLN A 129 20.16 -6.60 14.55
N GLN A 130 20.23 -6.91 15.83
CA GLN A 130 19.31 -7.85 16.49
C GLN A 130 18.22 -7.09 17.25
N GLU A 131 17.04 -7.70 17.44
CA GLU A 131 15.97 -7.13 18.27
C GLU A 131 16.44 -6.80 19.69
N SER A 132 17.34 -7.62 20.24
CA SER A 132 17.93 -7.38 21.55
C SER A 132 18.73 -6.09 21.63
N ASP A 133 19.16 -5.52 20.51
CA ASP A 133 19.93 -4.26 20.49
C ASP A 133 19.03 -3.04 20.61
N LEU A 134 17.72 -3.16 20.35
CA LEU A 134 16.78 -2.07 20.48
C LEU A 134 16.51 -1.74 21.96
N GLU A 135 16.19 -0.48 22.23
CA GLU A 135 15.60 -0.09 23.52
C GLU A 135 14.13 -0.53 23.53
N PRO A 136 13.62 -1.03 24.66
CA PRO A 136 12.19 -1.30 24.79
C PRO A 136 11.42 0.00 24.65
N GLY A 137 10.56 0.10 23.63
CA GLY A 137 9.63 1.21 23.51
C GLY A 137 8.27 0.90 24.12
N THR A 138 7.48 1.94 24.39
CA THR A 138 6.08 1.79 24.78
C THR A 138 5.20 1.71 23.54
N PHE A 139 4.25 0.78 23.54
CA PHE A 139 3.22 0.72 22.52
C PHE A 139 2.17 1.79 22.81
N THR A 140 2.07 2.78 21.92
CA THR A 140 0.99 3.77 21.92
C THR A 140 0.25 3.62 20.61
N VAL A 141 -1.06 3.39 20.66
CA VAL A 141 -1.87 3.33 19.44
C VAL A 141 -1.84 4.72 18.80
N GLN A 142 -1.35 4.78 17.56
CA GLN A 142 -1.36 6.00 16.77
C GLN A 142 -2.64 6.06 15.94
N ASP A 143 -3.21 7.25 15.79
CA ASP A 143 -4.54 7.47 15.18
C ASP A 143 -4.46 8.31 13.89
N ALA A 144 -3.54 7.94 13.00
CA ALA A 144 -3.41 8.56 11.68
C ALA A 144 -3.78 7.59 10.57
N ASP A 145 -4.27 8.15 9.46
CA ASP A 145 -4.47 7.43 8.21
C ASP A 145 -3.18 7.38 7.39
N MET A 146 -2.31 8.40 7.53
CA MET A 146 -1.00 8.46 6.85
C MET A 146 0.10 8.92 7.82
N LEU A 147 1.28 8.35 7.67
CA LEU A 147 2.49 8.84 8.32
C LEU A 147 3.56 9.16 7.28
N PHE A 148 4.16 10.34 7.39
CA PHE A 148 5.35 10.69 6.64
C PHE A 148 6.50 11.00 7.59
N GLU A 149 7.60 10.28 7.45
CA GLU A 149 8.67 10.35 8.44
C GLU A 149 10.06 10.40 7.82
N THR A 150 10.94 11.08 8.55
CA THR A 150 12.37 11.10 8.24
C THR A 150 13.19 11.15 9.53
N PRO A 151 14.16 10.24 9.71
CA PRO A 151 15.04 10.26 10.87
C PRO A 151 16.25 11.19 10.66
N VAL A 152 16.34 11.86 9.50
CA VAL A 152 17.46 12.72 9.09
C VAL A 152 17.01 14.19 8.99
N ASP A 153 16.75 14.79 10.16
CA ASP A 153 16.33 16.19 10.31
C ASP A 153 17.32 17.24 9.77
N PHE A 154 18.56 16.84 9.51
CA PHE A 154 19.62 17.68 8.95
C PHE A 154 19.64 17.69 7.41
N ILE A 155 18.83 16.85 6.74
CA ILE A 155 18.68 16.85 5.28
C ILE A 155 17.40 17.62 4.93
N ALA A 156 17.56 18.88 4.51
CA ALA A 156 16.43 19.77 4.25
C ALA A 156 15.46 19.24 3.18
N SER A 157 15.96 18.56 2.13
CA SER A 157 15.11 17.93 1.11
C SER A 157 14.22 16.82 1.67
N ALA A 158 14.76 16.00 2.59
CA ALA A 158 14.00 14.94 3.25
C ALA A 158 12.90 15.51 4.15
N VAL A 159 13.23 16.50 4.99
CA VAL A 159 12.23 17.18 5.83
C VAL A 159 11.13 17.83 4.98
N ALA A 160 11.50 18.50 3.88
CA ALA A 160 10.52 19.09 2.97
C ALA A 160 9.66 18.01 2.27
N GLY A 161 10.25 16.87 1.92
CA GLY A 161 9.54 15.75 1.30
C GLY A 161 8.46 15.17 2.21
N VAL A 162 8.78 14.91 3.48
CA VAL A 162 7.79 14.36 4.43
C VAL A 162 6.69 15.36 4.77
N GLN A 163 7.04 16.64 4.93
CA GLN A 163 6.06 17.70 5.16
C GLN A 163 5.13 17.87 3.97
N ARG A 164 5.67 17.84 2.74
CA ARG A 164 4.86 17.92 1.51
C ARG A 164 3.95 16.71 1.37
N GLY A 165 4.45 15.50 1.59
CA GLY A 165 3.63 14.28 1.59
C GLY A 165 2.45 14.40 2.55
N CYS A 166 2.70 14.90 3.76
CA CYS A 166 1.63 15.06 4.74
C CYS A 166 0.62 16.16 4.39
N GLN A 167 1.11 17.29 3.84
CA GLN A 167 0.24 18.34 3.31
C GLN A 167 -0.69 17.81 2.22
N LEU A 168 -0.17 16.99 1.30
CA LEU A 168 -0.94 16.36 0.24
C LEU A 168 -1.99 15.38 0.80
N GLY A 169 -1.60 14.54 1.76
CA GLY A 169 -2.53 13.65 2.46
C GLY A 169 -3.68 14.42 3.14
N ALA A 170 -3.35 15.48 3.87
CA ALA A 170 -4.35 16.34 4.50
C ALA A 170 -5.26 17.04 3.48
N ALA A 171 -4.72 17.49 2.34
CA ALA A 171 -5.50 18.09 1.25
C ALA A 171 -6.47 17.08 0.61
N ALA A 172 -6.07 15.80 0.54
CA ALA A 172 -6.93 14.69 0.11
C ALA A 172 -7.89 14.19 1.22
N GLY A 173 -7.92 14.85 2.38
CA GLY A 173 -8.86 14.59 3.47
C GLY A 173 -8.41 13.55 4.50
N TYR A 174 -7.17 13.05 4.43
CA TYR A 174 -6.63 12.08 5.39
C TYR A 174 -6.14 12.76 6.67
N VAL A 175 -6.30 12.08 7.81
CA VAL A 175 -5.58 12.44 9.04
C VAL A 175 -4.12 12.03 8.86
N CYS A 176 -3.24 13.01 8.83
CA CYS A 176 -1.83 12.78 8.55
C CYS A 176 -0.94 13.30 9.67
N ASP A 177 0.02 12.45 10.06
CA ASP A 177 1.07 12.80 11.00
C ASP A 177 2.44 12.86 10.30
N THR A 178 3.34 13.63 10.91
CA THR A 178 4.77 13.66 10.56
C THR A 178 5.64 13.26 11.74
N ALA A 179 6.69 12.47 11.49
CA ALA A 179 7.73 12.20 12.48
C ALA A 179 9.10 12.60 11.92
N VAL A 180 9.80 13.54 12.58
CA VAL A 180 11.06 14.12 12.08
C VAL A 180 12.16 13.98 13.12
N GLY A 181 13.35 13.57 12.69
CA GLY A 181 14.51 13.47 13.55
C GLY A 181 14.30 12.45 14.66
N GLY A 182 14.33 12.90 15.92
CA GLY A 182 14.17 12.04 17.10
C GLY A 182 12.81 11.36 17.22
N ASP A 183 11.76 11.91 16.60
CA ASP A 183 10.39 11.39 16.68
C ASP A 183 10.17 10.17 15.76
N ALA A 184 11.07 9.94 14.80
CA ALA A 184 11.03 8.81 13.87
C ALA A 184 11.72 7.56 14.47
N GLY A 185 11.32 7.15 15.67
CA GLY A 185 11.87 6.00 16.39
C GLY A 185 11.34 4.64 15.92
N VAL A 186 12.11 3.57 16.08
CA VAL A 186 11.73 2.21 15.64
C VAL A 186 10.39 1.78 16.24
N GLN A 187 10.20 1.95 17.55
CA GLN A 187 8.94 1.54 18.17
C GLN A 187 7.76 2.41 17.70
N ASP A 188 7.96 3.70 17.49
CA ASP A 188 6.91 4.61 17.02
C ASP A 188 6.43 4.18 15.63
N ILE A 189 7.35 3.91 14.71
CA ILE A 189 7.04 3.42 13.37
C ILE A 189 6.34 2.05 13.42
N ARG A 190 6.79 1.13 14.29
CA ARG A 190 6.08 -0.15 14.52
C ARG A 190 4.65 0.07 14.99
N ASN A 191 4.42 1.02 15.89
CA ASN A 191 3.09 1.33 16.41
C ASN A 191 2.16 1.84 15.29
N TYR A 192 2.65 2.71 14.41
CA TYR A 192 1.89 3.15 13.23
C TYR A 192 1.59 2.00 12.29
N LEU A 193 2.58 1.15 11.95
CA LEU A 193 2.39 0.02 11.04
C LEU A 193 1.35 -0.97 11.58
N LEU A 194 1.29 -1.17 12.89
CA LEU A 194 0.30 -2.01 13.55
C LEU A 194 -1.07 -1.30 13.77
N ALA A 195 -1.16 0.01 13.56
CA ALA A 195 -2.40 0.74 13.73
C ALA A 195 -3.42 0.32 12.65
N PRO A 196 -4.66 -0.06 13.01
CA PRO A 196 -5.66 -0.49 12.03
C PRO A 196 -6.04 0.58 10.99
N ARG A 197 -5.90 1.85 11.34
CA ARG A 197 -6.29 2.99 10.49
C ARG A 197 -5.24 3.38 9.47
N LEU A 198 -3.96 3.13 9.74
CA LEU A 198 -2.89 3.53 8.84
C LEU A 198 -3.09 2.89 7.45
N LYS A 199 -3.12 3.72 6.42
CA LYS A 199 -3.24 3.40 5.00
C LYS A 199 -1.92 3.55 4.27
N ALA A 200 -1.10 4.52 4.66
CA ALA A 200 0.18 4.79 4.02
C ALA A 200 1.27 5.15 5.03
N LEU A 201 2.48 4.65 4.78
CA LEU A 201 3.69 5.13 5.42
C LEU A 201 4.71 5.53 4.35
N GLY A 202 5.15 6.79 4.40
CA GLY A 202 6.25 7.29 3.57
C GLY A 202 7.47 7.59 4.43
N ASN A 203 8.59 6.91 4.16
CA ASN A 203 9.88 7.19 4.78
C ASN A 203 10.79 7.86 3.76
N ILE A 204 11.51 8.90 4.19
CA ILE A 204 12.70 9.41 3.48
C ILE A 204 13.88 9.32 4.43
N GLY A 205 14.87 8.51 4.09
CA GLY A 205 16.01 8.30 4.97
C GLY A 205 17.09 7.44 4.33
N HIS A 206 17.94 6.87 5.18
CA HIS A 206 18.97 5.93 4.75
C HIS A 206 18.50 4.51 4.99
N GLY A 207 18.88 3.59 4.11
CA GLY A 207 18.55 2.17 4.26
C GLY A 207 19.53 1.26 3.55
N ASN A 208 19.25 -0.03 3.61
CA ASN A 208 19.93 -1.08 2.86
C ASN A 208 18.97 -2.29 2.71
N PRO A 209 19.39 -3.39 2.07
CA PRO A 209 18.49 -4.54 1.87
C PRO A 209 17.95 -5.17 3.17
N ASP A 210 18.54 -4.90 4.33
CA ASP A 210 18.09 -5.44 5.61
C ASP A 210 17.07 -4.55 6.32
N GLY A 211 16.85 -3.30 5.92
CA GLY A 211 15.97 -2.37 6.64
C GLY A 211 16.16 -0.89 6.32
N ILE A 212 15.34 -0.05 6.95
CA ILE A 212 15.53 1.41 6.99
C ILE A 212 16.14 1.84 8.32
N GLN A 213 17.09 2.76 8.28
CA GLN A 213 17.63 3.42 9.46
C GLN A 213 16.60 4.43 9.97
N LEU A 214 16.33 4.39 11.28
CA LEU A 214 15.44 5.27 12.02
C LEU A 214 16.21 6.09 13.07
N ALA A 215 15.51 6.92 13.85
CA ALA A 215 16.12 7.83 14.82
C ALA A 215 17.01 7.10 15.82
N ASP A 216 16.61 5.89 16.20
CA ASP A 216 17.18 5.16 17.31
C ASP A 216 17.54 3.70 16.96
N GLY A 217 17.49 3.30 15.69
CA GLY A 217 17.83 1.94 15.30
C GLY A 217 17.52 1.66 13.84
N MET A 218 17.33 0.38 13.51
CA MET A 218 16.92 -0.07 12.18
C MET A 218 15.55 -0.75 12.27
N LEU A 219 14.62 -0.37 11.40
CA LEU A 219 13.42 -1.18 11.17
C LEU A 219 13.78 -2.29 10.19
N ALA A 220 14.20 -3.42 10.74
CA ALA A 220 14.78 -4.51 9.97
C ALA A 220 13.75 -5.49 9.40
N SER A 221 14.11 -6.16 8.30
CA SER A 221 13.37 -7.24 7.65
C SER A 221 12.97 -8.34 8.63
N GLN A 222 13.84 -8.68 9.59
CA GLN A 222 13.57 -9.67 10.63
C GLN A 222 12.28 -9.38 11.39
N TRP A 223 11.99 -8.12 11.74
CA TRP A 223 10.75 -7.77 12.43
C TRP A 223 9.53 -8.03 11.56
N PHE A 224 9.56 -7.63 10.29
CA PHE A 224 8.47 -7.90 9.34
C PHE A 224 8.21 -9.40 9.19
N THR A 225 9.25 -10.24 9.15
CA THR A 225 9.07 -11.70 9.08
C THR A 225 8.40 -12.31 10.32
N THR A 226 8.36 -11.60 11.45
CA THR A 226 7.65 -12.05 12.66
C THR A 226 6.17 -11.70 12.63
N LEU A 227 5.73 -10.82 11.73
CA LEU A 227 4.34 -10.40 11.64
C LEU A 227 3.48 -11.54 11.06
N PRO A 228 2.28 -11.78 11.62
CA PRO A 228 1.29 -12.62 10.95
C PRO A 228 0.98 -12.12 9.54
N SER A 229 0.78 -13.04 8.59
CA SER A 229 0.33 -12.70 7.24
C SER A 229 -0.94 -11.84 7.28
N GLY A 230 -0.97 -10.76 6.50
CA GLY A 230 -2.09 -9.82 6.45
C GLY A 230 -2.07 -8.74 7.54
N THR A 231 -1.07 -8.70 8.42
CA THR A 231 -0.91 -7.60 9.39
C THR A 231 -0.82 -6.24 8.70
N LEU A 232 -0.20 -6.20 7.51
CA LEU A 232 -0.07 -4.97 6.72
C LEU A 232 -1.12 -4.86 5.59
N ALA A 233 -2.19 -5.65 5.64
CA ALA A 233 -3.22 -5.67 4.60
C ALA A 233 -3.80 -4.27 4.32
N GLY A 234 -3.82 -3.90 3.04
CA GLY A 234 -4.34 -2.61 2.57
C GLY A 234 -3.40 -1.42 2.78
N LYS A 235 -2.18 -1.63 3.30
CA LYS A 235 -1.20 -0.56 3.55
C LYS A 235 -0.25 -0.39 2.38
N LEU A 236 0.04 0.86 2.03
CA LEU A 236 1.12 1.27 1.14
C LEU A 236 2.34 1.68 1.97
N LEU A 237 3.49 1.08 1.69
CA LEU A 237 4.76 1.47 2.31
C LEU A 237 5.68 2.00 1.21
N TYR A 238 6.11 3.26 1.30
CA TYR A 238 7.12 3.84 0.39
C TYR A 238 8.35 4.25 1.19
N PHE A 239 9.40 3.44 1.10
CA PHE A 239 10.70 3.72 1.69
C PHE A 239 11.65 4.31 0.63
N ASN A 240 11.71 5.65 0.55
CA ASN A 240 12.68 6.37 -0.28
C ASN A 240 14.07 6.30 0.37
N SER A 241 14.66 5.10 0.33
CA SER A 241 15.94 4.72 0.90
C SER A 241 16.67 3.77 -0.07
N CYS A 242 18.00 3.76 -0.06
CA CYS A 242 18.80 2.93 -0.99
C CYS A 242 18.57 1.43 -0.79
N GLN A 243 18.35 0.71 -1.89
CA GLN A 243 18.37 -0.76 -1.96
C GLN A 243 17.36 -1.49 -1.05
N VAL A 244 16.39 -0.79 -0.47
CA VAL A 244 15.38 -1.36 0.44
C VAL A 244 14.32 -2.19 -0.29
N HIS A 245 14.21 -2.10 -1.62
CA HIS A 245 13.37 -3.01 -2.42
C HIS A 245 14.04 -4.37 -2.68
N ASN A 246 15.33 -4.51 -2.35
CA ASN A 246 16.00 -5.79 -2.48
C ASN A 246 15.69 -6.72 -1.29
N ALA A 247 15.85 -8.03 -1.52
CA ALA A 247 15.79 -9.02 -0.45
C ALA A 247 16.92 -8.81 0.59
N PRO A 248 16.67 -9.05 1.88
CA PRO A 248 15.48 -9.73 2.44
C PRO A 248 14.29 -8.83 2.77
N LEU A 249 14.37 -7.50 2.66
CA LEU A 249 13.31 -6.61 3.16
C LEU A 249 12.02 -6.66 2.35
N GLU A 250 12.09 -6.61 1.02
CA GLU A 250 10.89 -6.65 0.17
C GLU A 250 10.04 -7.90 0.40
N PRO A 251 10.59 -9.13 0.36
CA PRO A 251 9.79 -10.33 0.59
C PRO A 251 9.22 -10.38 2.00
N ALA A 252 9.90 -9.80 2.99
CA ALA A 252 9.42 -9.75 4.37
C ALA A 252 8.21 -8.82 4.51
N ILE A 253 8.22 -7.64 3.87
CA ILE A 253 7.11 -6.68 3.88
C ILE A 253 5.91 -7.24 3.11
N MET A 254 6.14 -7.80 1.92
CA MET A 254 5.07 -8.41 1.13
C MET A 254 4.52 -9.66 1.81
N GLY A 255 5.36 -10.48 2.44
CA GLY A 255 4.94 -11.63 3.26
C GLY A 255 4.11 -11.25 4.49
N ALA A 256 4.33 -10.06 5.06
CA ALA A 256 3.47 -9.49 6.11
C ALA A 256 2.12 -8.96 5.57
N GLY A 257 1.92 -9.00 4.26
CA GLY A 257 0.67 -8.69 3.57
C GLY A 257 0.49 -7.22 3.18
N ALA A 258 1.57 -6.46 3.01
CA ALA A 258 1.46 -5.09 2.48
C ALA A 258 0.75 -5.11 1.12
N ARG A 259 -0.11 -4.10 0.86
CA ARG A 259 -0.78 -3.99 -0.45
C ARG A 259 0.22 -3.59 -1.53
N THR A 260 1.02 -2.58 -1.22
CA THR A 260 2.00 -2.02 -2.14
C THR A 260 3.25 -1.68 -1.34
N TYR A 261 4.41 -2.07 -1.85
CA TYR A 261 5.69 -1.67 -1.30
C TYR A 261 6.55 -1.03 -2.39
N ILE A 262 7.05 0.16 -2.10
CA ILE A 262 7.96 0.92 -2.96
C ILE A 262 9.25 1.15 -2.19
N GLY A 263 10.37 0.86 -2.83
CA GLY A 263 11.70 1.05 -2.25
C GLY A 263 12.73 1.34 -3.32
N GLY A 264 13.92 1.81 -2.95
CA GLY A 264 15.03 1.87 -3.90
C GLY A 264 15.50 0.47 -4.31
N ASP A 265 15.56 0.20 -5.60
CA ASP A 265 16.29 -0.94 -6.19
C ASP A 265 17.79 -0.64 -6.23
N LEU A 266 18.11 0.63 -6.50
CA LEU A 266 19.46 1.15 -6.63
C LEU A 266 19.79 2.10 -5.48
N SER A 267 21.02 2.62 -5.51
CA SER A 267 21.40 3.72 -4.64
C SER A 267 20.73 5.01 -5.09
N LEU A 268 19.90 5.57 -4.21
CA LEU A 268 19.12 6.79 -4.44
C LEU A 268 19.96 8.04 -4.11
N PRO A 269 20.07 9.01 -5.05
CA PRO A 269 20.77 10.26 -4.80
C PRO A 269 19.93 11.22 -3.95
N ILE A 270 20.55 11.74 -2.88
CA ILE A 270 19.95 12.75 -2.01
C ILE A 270 19.60 14.01 -2.81
N GLY A 271 18.42 14.55 -2.58
CA GLY A 271 17.80 15.64 -3.32
C GLY A 271 16.83 15.13 -4.40
N SER A 272 17.36 14.48 -5.44
CA SER A 272 16.55 14.08 -6.60
C SER A 272 15.56 12.96 -6.27
N SER A 273 15.90 12.00 -5.40
CA SER A 273 14.94 10.95 -5.05
C SER A 273 13.80 11.51 -4.17
N GLU A 274 14.04 12.52 -3.34
CA GLU A 274 13.00 13.24 -2.60
C GLU A 274 12.06 14.02 -3.51
N GLU A 275 12.52 14.51 -4.67
CA GLU A 275 11.64 15.07 -5.70
C GLU A 275 10.74 14.01 -6.33
N VAL A 276 11.26 12.79 -6.60
CA VAL A 276 10.44 11.66 -7.05
C VAL A 276 9.36 11.35 -6.01
N PHE A 277 9.74 11.28 -4.73
CA PHE A 277 8.80 11.00 -3.64
C PHE A 277 7.68 12.05 -3.57
N LYS A 278 8.00 13.35 -3.63
CA LYS A 278 7.00 14.41 -3.62
C LYS A 278 6.08 14.34 -4.84
N CYS A 279 6.66 14.16 -6.03
CA CYS A 279 5.92 14.01 -7.27
C CYS A 279 4.96 12.81 -7.22
N PHE A 280 5.43 11.67 -6.72
CA PHE A 280 4.63 10.45 -6.60
C PHE A 280 3.38 10.67 -5.76
N TRP A 281 3.53 11.27 -4.57
CA TRP A 281 2.38 11.53 -3.70
C TRP A 281 1.42 12.56 -4.27
N ASP A 282 1.91 13.57 -4.99
CA ASP A 282 1.06 14.56 -5.67
C ASP A 282 0.23 13.89 -6.77
N ALA A 283 0.89 13.15 -7.68
CA ALA A 283 0.25 12.43 -8.76
C ALA A 283 -0.75 11.36 -8.27
N THR A 284 -0.42 10.69 -7.17
CA THR A 284 -1.25 9.61 -6.63
C THR A 284 -2.47 10.13 -5.86
N LEU A 285 -2.31 11.19 -5.06
CA LEU A 285 -3.39 11.70 -4.20
C LEU A 285 -4.23 12.79 -4.88
N ASN A 286 -3.59 13.73 -5.57
CA ASN A 286 -4.30 14.84 -6.21
C ASN A 286 -4.72 14.49 -7.64
N ASP A 287 -3.80 13.99 -8.47
CA ASP A 287 -4.12 13.66 -9.87
C ASP A 287 -4.81 12.29 -9.99
N LYS A 288 -4.92 11.53 -8.89
CA LYS A 288 -5.54 10.21 -8.81
C LYS A 288 -4.95 9.21 -9.82
N GLN A 289 -3.66 9.35 -10.17
CA GLN A 289 -2.97 8.45 -11.10
C GLN A 289 -2.75 7.06 -10.47
N PRO A 290 -2.71 5.98 -11.29
CA PRO A 290 -2.22 4.69 -10.84
C PRO A 290 -0.77 4.81 -10.32
N MET A 291 -0.47 4.18 -9.19
CA MET A 291 0.81 4.33 -8.49
C MET A 291 2.01 3.92 -9.34
N GLY A 292 1.89 2.84 -10.12
CA GLY A 292 2.97 2.43 -11.04
C GLY A 292 3.25 3.46 -12.13
N ALA A 293 2.19 4.05 -12.70
CA ALA A 293 2.32 5.10 -13.70
C ALA A 293 2.89 6.40 -13.11
N ALA A 294 2.42 6.77 -11.90
CA ALA A 294 2.92 7.91 -11.16
C ALA A 294 4.41 7.77 -10.84
N LEU A 295 4.85 6.61 -10.34
CA LEU A 295 6.25 6.35 -10.01
C LEU A 295 7.14 6.48 -11.25
N GLY A 296 6.79 5.80 -12.35
CA GLY A 296 7.57 5.85 -13.60
C GLY A 296 7.67 7.27 -14.17
N ALA A 297 6.56 8.01 -14.23
CA ALA A 297 6.57 9.39 -14.72
C ALA A 297 7.41 10.34 -13.84
N CYS A 298 7.35 10.16 -12.51
CA CYS A 298 8.12 10.97 -11.57
C CYS A 298 9.61 10.65 -11.60
N GLU A 299 9.99 9.38 -11.77
CA GLU A 299 11.37 8.97 -12.00
C GLU A 299 11.93 9.53 -13.30
N ASP A 300 11.19 9.41 -14.40
CA ASP A 300 11.57 9.95 -15.71
C ASP A 300 11.83 11.46 -15.62
N ALA A 301 10.98 12.20 -14.88
CA ALA A 301 11.14 13.63 -14.67
C ALA A 301 12.42 14.01 -13.90
N GLN A 302 12.95 13.11 -13.07
CA GLN A 302 14.20 13.31 -12.33
C GLN A 302 15.41 12.60 -12.96
N GLY A 303 15.23 11.89 -14.09
CA GLY A 303 16.28 11.09 -14.71
C GLY A 303 16.68 9.87 -13.86
N LEU A 304 15.74 9.32 -13.10
CA LEU A 304 15.92 8.21 -12.17
C LEU A 304 15.12 6.96 -12.55
N THR A 305 14.81 6.77 -13.84
CA THR A 305 14.04 5.61 -14.32
C THR A 305 14.63 4.28 -13.84
N GLY A 306 13.85 3.49 -13.12
CA GLY A 306 14.26 2.18 -12.57
C GLY A 306 15.13 2.26 -11.33
N PHE A 307 15.15 3.39 -10.62
CA PHE A 307 15.84 3.50 -9.34
C PHE A 307 15.01 2.94 -8.18
N HIS A 308 13.68 2.92 -8.33
CA HIS A 308 12.74 2.33 -7.40
C HIS A 308 12.08 1.08 -7.98
N GLY A 309 11.93 0.09 -7.12
CA GLY A 309 11.07 -1.05 -7.36
C GLY A 309 9.68 -0.84 -6.74
N LEU A 310 8.67 -1.48 -7.33
CA LEU A 310 7.30 -1.53 -6.82
C LEU A 310 6.84 -2.98 -6.81
N SER A 311 6.46 -3.48 -5.63
CA SER A 311 5.82 -4.78 -5.44
C SER A 311 4.36 -4.62 -5.03
N GLY A 312 3.52 -5.57 -5.43
CA GLY A 312 2.08 -5.59 -5.10
C GLY A 312 1.22 -4.81 -6.07
N ASP A 313 0.14 -4.20 -5.56
CA ASP A 313 -0.86 -3.49 -6.38
C ASP A 313 -0.30 -2.14 -6.86
N ALA A 314 -0.23 -1.95 -8.18
CA ALA A 314 0.24 -0.73 -8.85
C ALA A 314 -0.90 0.21 -9.30
N GLY A 315 -2.15 -0.10 -8.96
CA GLY A 315 -3.36 0.67 -9.30
C GLY A 315 -3.44 2.02 -8.58
N ARG A 316 -4.61 2.67 -8.59
CA ARG A 316 -4.78 3.95 -7.87
C ARG A 316 -4.73 3.72 -6.37
N PHE A 317 -4.34 4.73 -5.59
CA PHE A 317 -4.24 4.61 -4.13
C PHE A 317 -5.55 4.18 -3.46
N THR A 318 -6.68 4.67 -3.97
CA THR A 318 -8.01 4.36 -3.44
C THR A 318 -8.62 3.08 -3.99
N ASP A 319 -8.08 2.56 -5.08
CA ASP A 319 -8.52 1.28 -5.62
C ASP A 319 -7.94 0.14 -4.79
N ASN A 320 -8.50 -1.04 -4.94
CA ASN A 320 -7.97 -2.23 -4.30
C ASN A 320 -8.12 -3.44 -5.22
N ARG A 321 -7.01 -3.90 -5.79
CA ARG A 321 -6.93 -5.15 -6.51
C ARG A 321 -6.51 -6.29 -5.57
N VAL A 322 -7.12 -7.45 -5.77
CA VAL A 322 -6.81 -8.73 -5.11
C VAL A 322 -6.61 -9.75 -6.23
N GLY A 323 -5.45 -10.42 -6.29
CA GLY A 323 -4.99 -11.21 -7.44
C GLY A 323 -4.10 -10.40 -8.41
N ASP A 324 -3.61 -11.03 -9.49
CA ASP A 324 -2.56 -10.47 -10.36
C ASP A 324 -2.81 -10.54 -11.89
N ASP A 325 -3.99 -10.96 -12.36
CA ASP A 325 -4.38 -10.96 -13.80
C ASP A 325 -3.39 -11.71 -14.69
N ASP A 326 -2.94 -12.86 -14.22
CA ASP A 326 -1.88 -13.63 -14.88
C ASP A 326 -2.43 -14.73 -15.81
N GLY A 327 -3.75 -14.87 -15.90
CA GLY A 327 -4.40 -15.90 -16.69
C GLY A 327 -4.63 -17.22 -15.94
N TYR A 328 -4.85 -17.12 -14.64
CA TYR A 328 -5.16 -18.21 -13.72
C TYR A 328 -3.97 -19.17 -13.46
N HIS A 329 -2.75 -18.67 -13.21
CA HIS A 329 -1.61 -19.51 -12.86
C HIS A 329 -1.45 -19.66 -11.34
N PRO A 330 -1.83 -20.81 -10.78
CA PRO A 330 -1.77 -20.99 -9.34
C PRO A 330 -0.34 -21.23 -8.83
N GLY A 331 -0.17 -21.02 -7.53
CA GLY A 331 1.04 -21.33 -6.75
C GLY A 331 1.83 -20.10 -6.30
N ASP A 332 1.31 -18.91 -6.53
CA ASP A 332 2.01 -17.66 -6.30
C ASP A 332 1.55 -16.98 -4.97
N VAL A 333 2.00 -15.75 -4.71
CA VAL A 333 1.58 -15.00 -3.50
C VAL A 333 0.28 -14.23 -3.70
N ALA A 334 -0.02 -13.80 -4.94
CA ALA A 334 -1.24 -13.10 -5.29
C ALA A 334 -2.49 -13.98 -5.13
N ASP A 335 -2.34 -15.29 -5.28
CA ASP A 335 -3.37 -16.31 -5.07
C ASP A 335 -3.99 -16.33 -3.67
N ARG A 336 -3.25 -15.79 -2.69
CA ARG A 336 -3.66 -15.75 -1.29
C ARG A 336 -4.48 -14.51 -1.03
N ALA A 337 -5.73 -14.54 -1.49
CA ALA A 337 -6.67 -13.45 -1.27
C ALA A 337 -6.78 -13.10 0.24
N PRO A 338 -6.72 -11.80 0.60
CA PRO A 338 -7.05 -11.37 1.94
C PRO A 338 -8.47 -11.84 2.30
N ALA A 339 -8.64 -12.42 3.48
CA ALA A 339 -9.94 -12.90 3.94
C ALA A 339 -10.24 -12.34 5.33
N SER A 340 -11.35 -11.61 5.46
CA SER A 340 -11.83 -11.16 6.76
C SER A 340 -12.25 -12.37 7.61
N PRO A 341 -12.35 -12.20 8.95
CA PRO A 341 -12.91 -13.25 9.79
C PRO A 341 -14.30 -13.72 9.36
N ARG A 342 -15.08 -12.88 8.68
CA ARG A 342 -16.37 -13.26 8.13
C ARG A 342 -16.21 -14.17 6.92
N VAL A 343 -15.39 -13.77 5.93
CA VAL A 343 -15.10 -14.61 4.76
C VAL A 343 -14.62 -16.00 5.20
N ALA A 344 -13.67 -16.05 6.14
CA ALA A 344 -13.17 -17.32 6.68
C ALA A 344 -14.27 -18.19 7.31
N ARG A 345 -15.21 -17.58 8.05
CA ARG A 345 -16.36 -18.31 8.63
C ARG A 345 -17.32 -18.83 7.56
N VAL A 346 -17.64 -18.03 6.55
CA VAL A 346 -18.53 -18.44 5.45
C VAL A 346 -17.90 -19.58 4.65
N LEU A 347 -16.61 -19.50 4.32
CA LEU A 347 -15.89 -20.59 3.64
C LEU A 347 -15.86 -21.88 4.50
N SER A 348 -15.71 -21.74 5.82
CA SER A 348 -15.77 -22.88 6.76
C SER A 348 -17.18 -23.49 6.83
N TYR A 349 -18.22 -22.67 6.73
CA TYR A 349 -19.60 -23.14 6.67
C TYR A 349 -19.82 -24.03 5.45
N PHE A 350 -19.38 -23.59 4.26
CA PHE A 350 -19.47 -24.39 3.03
C PHE A 350 -18.70 -25.70 3.14
N ALA A 351 -17.48 -25.68 3.68
CA ALA A 351 -16.68 -26.89 3.89
C ALA A 351 -17.36 -27.96 4.77
N GLY A 352 -18.31 -27.56 5.61
CA GLY A 352 -19.08 -28.46 6.47
C GLY A 352 -20.35 -29.03 5.83
N GLN A 353 -20.76 -28.56 4.64
CA GLN A 353 -21.99 -29.02 3.99
C GLN A 353 -21.75 -30.28 3.15
N LEU A 354 -22.77 -31.15 3.07
CA LEU A 354 -22.70 -32.37 2.27
C LEU A 354 -22.58 -32.04 0.78
N GLY A 355 -21.56 -32.58 0.11
CA GLY A 355 -21.31 -32.35 -1.32
C GLY A 355 -20.56 -31.05 -1.61
N GLN A 356 -20.19 -30.27 -0.59
CA GLN A 356 -19.38 -29.07 -0.74
C GLN A 356 -17.94 -29.36 -0.31
N HIS A 357 -16.99 -28.66 -0.91
CA HIS A 357 -15.57 -28.75 -0.59
C HIS A 357 -15.09 -27.48 0.14
N ALA A 358 -13.90 -27.55 0.71
CA ALA A 358 -13.26 -26.39 1.31
C ALA A 358 -13.00 -25.31 0.25
N GLY A 359 -13.22 -24.06 0.65
CA GLY A 359 -12.90 -22.90 -0.16
C GLY A 359 -11.44 -22.86 -0.61
N VAL A 360 -11.20 -22.18 -1.71
CA VAL A 360 -9.89 -22.05 -2.33
C VAL A 360 -9.44 -20.60 -2.43
N GLY A 361 -8.12 -20.43 -2.58
CA GLY A 361 -7.54 -19.18 -3.05
C GLY A 361 -7.89 -18.92 -4.52
N LEU A 362 -7.36 -17.82 -5.04
CA LEU A 362 -7.50 -17.48 -6.47
C LEU A 362 -6.82 -18.58 -7.32
N ASP A 363 -7.19 -18.64 -8.59
CA ASP A 363 -6.63 -19.54 -9.63
C ASP A 363 -6.76 -21.04 -9.43
N MET A 364 -7.23 -21.50 -8.27
CA MET A 364 -7.25 -22.92 -7.94
C MET A 364 -8.55 -23.64 -8.33
N GLY A 365 -9.67 -22.90 -8.49
CA GLY A 365 -10.98 -23.40 -8.94
C GLY A 365 -11.41 -24.78 -8.37
N GLY A 366 -12.30 -25.45 -9.11
CA GLY A 366 -12.79 -26.80 -8.81
C GLY A 366 -14.32 -26.87 -8.79
N ALA A 367 -14.86 -28.08 -8.64
CA ALA A 367 -16.28 -28.30 -8.44
C ALA A 367 -16.63 -28.20 -6.94
N ASP A 368 -17.72 -27.53 -6.64
CA ASP A 368 -18.21 -27.27 -5.28
C ASP A 368 -17.14 -26.62 -4.35
N ARG A 369 -16.31 -25.70 -4.86
CA ARG A 369 -15.25 -24.97 -4.15
C ARG A 369 -15.42 -23.45 -4.24
N PRO A 370 -15.93 -22.76 -3.19
CA PRO A 370 -16.10 -21.32 -3.21
C PRO A 370 -14.77 -20.56 -3.12
N VAL A 371 -14.74 -19.35 -3.68
CA VAL A 371 -13.60 -18.42 -3.59
C VAL A 371 -14.01 -17.22 -2.76
N GLY A 372 -13.30 -16.95 -1.67
CA GLY A 372 -13.59 -15.84 -0.77
C GLY A 372 -12.46 -14.82 -0.72
N LEU A 373 -12.81 -13.53 -0.78
CA LEU A 373 -11.86 -12.44 -0.69
C LEU A 373 -12.45 -11.22 0.03
N THR A 374 -11.59 -10.36 0.53
CA THR A 374 -11.94 -9.10 1.18
C THR A 374 -11.17 -7.96 0.55
N HIS A 375 -11.88 -6.99 0.00
CA HIS A 375 -11.31 -5.69 -0.32
C HIS A 375 -11.21 -4.82 0.92
N VAL A 376 -10.07 -4.16 1.10
CA VAL A 376 -9.84 -3.17 2.17
C VAL A 376 -9.76 -1.79 1.55
N LEU A 377 -10.53 -0.85 2.09
CA LEU A 377 -10.64 0.49 1.53
C LEU A 377 -9.61 1.44 2.16
N ALA A 378 -9.00 2.29 1.32
CA ALA A 378 -8.11 3.38 1.72
C ALA A 378 -8.81 4.75 1.59
N LEU A 379 -10.03 4.88 2.11
CA LEU A 379 -10.79 6.13 2.07
C LEU A 379 -10.45 7.06 3.25
N PRO A 380 -10.53 8.39 3.04
CA PRO A 380 -10.51 9.36 4.13
C PRO A 380 -11.66 9.14 5.15
N PRO A 381 -11.49 9.45 6.45
CA PRO A 381 -12.48 9.13 7.50
C PRO A 381 -13.88 9.72 7.31
N GLN A 382 -13.99 10.81 6.53
CA GLN A 382 -15.25 11.48 6.25
C GLN A 382 -15.74 11.29 4.81
N ALA A 383 -14.98 10.55 3.99
CA ALA A 383 -15.34 10.31 2.61
C ALA A 383 -16.71 9.62 2.50
N ARG A 384 -17.53 10.13 1.59
CA ARG A 384 -18.81 9.54 1.22
C ARG A 384 -18.67 8.94 -0.16
N VAL A 385 -18.77 7.62 -0.25
CA VAL A 385 -18.68 6.91 -1.53
C VAL A 385 -19.90 7.25 -2.38
N THR A 386 -19.68 7.75 -3.59
CA THR A 386 -20.71 8.14 -4.55
C THR A 386 -20.82 7.16 -5.71
N ALA A 387 -19.76 6.42 -6.00
CA ALA A 387 -19.79 5.20 -6.81
C ALA A 387 -18.73 4.20 -6.36
N ALA A 388 -19.03 2.94 -6.58
CA ALA A 388 -18.08 1.85 -6.41
C ALA A 388 -18.38 0.76 -7.42
N ARG A 389 -17.35 0.28 -8.10
CA ARG A 389 -17.46 -0.82 -9.06
C ARG A 389 -16.47 -1.91 -8.70
N VAL A 390 -16.97 -3.14 -8.59
CA VAL A 390 -16.13 -4.34 -8.53
C VAL A 390 -16.03 -4.91 -9.95
N THR A 391 -14.82 -5.14 -10.42
CA THR A 391 -14.55 -5.95 -11.62
C THR A 391 -13.95 -7.26 -11.17
N ILE A 392 -14.53 -8.39 -11.58
CA ILE A 392 -14.05 -9.73 -11.26
C ILE A 392 -13.78 -10.45 -12.57
N ARG A 393 -12.55 -10.92 -12.76
CA ARG A 393 -12.24 -11.85 -13.85
C ARG A 393 -12.42 -13.27 -13.34
N LEU A 394 -13.40 -13.98 -13.91
CA LEU A 394 -13.76 -15.33 -13.48
C LEU A 394 -13.93 -16.31 -14.62
N ARG A 395 -13.66 -17.58 -14.35
CA ARG A 395 -13.87 -18.72 -15.25
C ARG A 395 -14.77 -19.75 -14.59
N GLY A 396 -15.84 -20.16 -15.27
CA GLY A 396 -16.66 -21.28 -14.81
C GLY A 396 -15.89 -22.59 -14.89
N THR A 397 -15.80 -23.34 -13.80
CA THR A 397 -15.00 -24.59 -13.72
C THR A 397 -15.83 -25.84 -14.00
N SER A 398 -17.17 -25.73 -13.89
CA SER A 398 -18.09 -26.85 -14.09
C SER A 398 -19.39 -26.41 -14.80
N SER A 399 -20.19 -27.38 -15.24
CA SER A 399 -21.51 -27.11 -15.86
C SER A 399 -22.54 -26.55 -14.89
N LEU A 400 -22.22 -26.52 -13.60
CA LEU A 400 -23.09 -25.99 -12.56
C LEU A 400 -22.94 -24.48 -12.37
N VAL A 401 -21.89 -23.82 -12.86
CA VAL A 401 -21.65 -22.34 -12.79
C VAL A 401 -22.89 -21.46 -13.05
N LYS A 402 -23.88 -21.95 -13.81
CA LYS A 402 -25.19 -21.33 -13.99
C LYS A 402 -26.01 -21.10 -12.72
N ASN A 403 -25.73 -21.81 -11.63
CA ASN A 403 -26.35 -21.60 -10.32
C ASN A 403 -25.47 -20.75 -9.39
N ASP A 404 -24.24 -20.39 -9.79
CA ASP A 404 -23.31 -19.64 -8.95
C ASP A 404 -23.85 -18.27 -8.56
N VAL A 405 -23.54 -17.91 -7.33
CA VAL A 405 -23.93 -16.66 -6.69
C VAL A 405 -22.71 -15.96 -6.15
N ILE A 406 -22.85 -14.66 -5.92
CA ILE A 406 -21.88 -13.85 -5.19
C ILE A 406 -22.56 -13.40 -3.90
N LEU A 407 -21.96 -13.81 -2.79
CA LEU A 407 -22.31 -13.36 -1.45
C LEU A 407 -21.47 -12.13 -1.11
N TYR A 408 -22.05 -11.22 -0.34
CA TYR A 408 -21.39 -10.00 0.11
C TYR A 408 -21.64 -9.76 1.60
N ASN A 409 -21.20 -8.62 2.15
CA ASN A 409 -21.27 -8.30 3.57
C ASN A 409 -22.63 -8.61 4.23
N ASP A 410 -23.74 -8.28 3.56
CA ASP A 410 -25.10 -8.43 4.12
C ASP A 410 -25.76 -9.77 3.78
N SER A 411 -25.11 -10.61 2.97
CA SER A 411 -25.59 -11.97 2.72
C SER A 411 -25.46 -12.77 4.01
N VAL A 412 -26.58 -13.14 4.62
CA VAL A 412 -26.60 -13.91 5.87
C VAL A 412 -27.42 -15.17 5.67
N SER A 413 -26.96 -16.29 6.23
CA SER A 413 -27.79 -17.47 6.37
C SER A 413 -28.71 -17.32 7.59
N ALA A 414 -29.80 -18.10 7.65
CA ALA A 414 -30.64 -18.18 8.85
C ALA A 414 -29.80 -18.57 10.09
N THR A 415 -28.79 -19.43 9.90
CA THR A 415 -27.86 -19.85 10.96
C THR A 415 -26.82 -18.80 11.35
N GLU A 416 -26.48 -17.81 10.51
CA GLU A 416 -25.65 -16.67 10.93
C GLU A 416 -26.46 -15.62 11.70
N ALA A 417 -27.74 -15.45 11.34
CA ALA A 417 -28.65 -14.52 12.01
C ALA A 417 -28.97 -14.94 13.45
N GLU A 418 -29.02 -16.24 13.71
CA GLU A 418 -29.17 -16.86 15.03
C GLU A 418 -27.79 -17.24 15.56
N ARG A 419 -27.21 -16.44 16.47
CA ARG A 419 -25.80 -16.50 16.94
C ARG A 419 -25.27 -17.85 17.53
N GLU A 420 -25.95 -18.97 17.39
CA GLU A 420 -25.46 -20.27 17.86
C GLU A 420 -24.83 -21.07 16.70
N PRO A 421 -23.54 -21.45 16.79
CA PRO A 421 -22.97 -22.40 15.85
C PRO A 421 -23.79 -23.70 15.91
N CYS A 422 -24.19 -24.25 14.76
CA CYS A 422 -24.76 -25.59 14.70
C CYS A 422 -23.82 -26.51 15.50
N GLY A 423 -24.29 -27.04 16.63
CA GLY A 423 -23.49 -27.94 17.46
C GLY A 423 -23.09 -29.19 16.65
N PRO A 424 -22.05 -29.93 17.08
CA PRO A 424 -21.48 -31.07 16.32
C PRO A 424 -22.44 -32.25 16.08
N LEU A 425 -23.68 -32.17 16.56
CA LEU A 425 -24.72 -33.21 16.42
C LEU A 425 -26.04 -32.66 15.84
N ALA A 426 -26.15 -31.35 15.58
CA ALA A 426 -27.31 -30.79 14.91
C ALA A 426 -27.09 -30.87 13.40
N GLN A 427 -27.80 -31.78 12.72
CA GLN A 427 -28.03 -31.62 11.29
C GLN A 427 -28.65 -30.24 11.11
N CYS A 428 -27.94 -29.31 10.46
CA CYS A 428 -28.56 -28.08 10.00
C CYS A 428 -29.52 -28.51 8.89
N ASP A 429 -30.74 -28.90 9.27
CA ASP A 429 -31.74 -29.46 8.37
C ASP A 429 -32.15 -28.39 7.36
N GLY A 430 -31.59 -28.50 6.16
CA GLY A 430 -31.81 -27.62 5.01
C GLY A 430 -30.69 -26.59 4.83
N LEU A 431 -30.08 -26.59 3.64
CA LEU A 431 -29.28 -25.48 3.12
C LEU A 431 -30.16 -24.22 3.10
N GLN A 432 -30.20 -23.48 4.20
CA GLN A 432 -30.83 -22.17 4.19
C GLN A 432 -29.89 -21.26 3.38
N PRO A 433 -30.32 -20.77 2.21
CA PRO A 433 -29.45 -19.99 1.36
C PRO A 433 -29.06 -18.71 2.07
N PHE A 434 -27.83 -18.25 1.85
CA PHE A 434 -27.44 -16.90 2.22
C PHE A 434 -28.27 -15.93 1.40
N LEU A 435 -29.05 -15.08 2.08
CA LEU A 435 -29.89 -14.08 1.44
C LEU A 435 -29.59 -12.70 2.05
N PRO A 436 -29.69 -11.63 1.26
CA PRO A 436 -29.76 -11.62 -0.21
C PRO A 436 -28.44 -12.05 -0.87
N TYR A 437 -28.48 -12.45 -2.14
CA TYR A 437 -27.28 -12.72 -2.96
C TYR A 437 -27.38 -12.08 -4.35
N ILE A 438 -26.25 -12.01 -5.06
CA ILE A 438 -26.16 -11.58 -6.45
C ILE A 438 -26.03 -12.83 -7.32
N ALA A 439 -26.96 -13.08 -8.24
CA ALA A 439 -26.81 -14.21 -9.16
C ALA A 439 -25.85 -13.84 -10.29
N LEU A 440 -24.92 -14.74 -10.66
CA LEU A 440 -23.98 -14.46 -11.74
C LEU A 440 -24.71 -14.15 -13.08
N ARG A 441 -25.81 -14.87 -13.34
CA ARG A 441 -26.71 -14.60 -14.48
C ARG A 441 -27.23 -13.17 -14.52
N ASP A 442 -27.54 -12.56 -13.38
CA ASP A 442 -28.13 -11.22 -13.36
C ASP A 442 -27.13 -10.14 -13.75
N LEU A 443 -25.84 -10.39 -13.51
CA LEU A 443 -24.75 -9.52 -13.93
C LEU A 443 -24.43 -9.72 -15.41
N LEU A 444 -24.45 -10.96 -15.89
CA LEU A 444 -24.13 -11.29 -17.29
C LEU A 444 -25.30 -11.01 -18.26
N GLY A 445 -26.53 -11.10 -17.79
CA GLY A 445 -27.75 -11.06 -18.62
C GLY A 445 -28.05 -12.36 -19.39
N PHE A 446 -27.21 -13.39 -19.24
CA PHE A 446 -27.36 -14.72 -19.83
C PHE A 446 -26.83 -15.81 -18.89
N GLU A 447 -27.10 -17.08 -19.18
CA GLU A 447 -26.59 -18.19 -18.37
C GLU A 447 -25.07 -18.36 -18.58
N PRO A 448 -24.24 -18.36 -17.52
CA PRO A 448 -22.82 -18.62 -17.66
C PRO A 448 -22.55 -20.06 -18.10
N VAL A 449 -21.41 -20.26 -18.75
CA VAL A 449 -21.00 -21.48 -19.42
C VAL A 449 -19.64 -21.90 -18.88
N ALA A 450 -19.48 -23.19 -18.61
CA ALA A 450 -18.21 -23.77 -18.17
C ALA A 450 -17.08 -23.51 -19.17
N GLY A 451 -15.89 -23.20 -18.66
CA GLY A 451 -14.67 -22.96 -19.43
C GLY A 451 -14.59 -21.62 -20.14
N VAL A 452 -15.58 -20.73 -19.96
CA VAL A 452 -15.58 -19.37 -20.52
C VAL A 452 -15.11 -18.38 -19.46
N ASP A 453 -14.27 -17.43 -19.89
CA ASP A 453 -13.82 -16.31 -19.08
C ASP A 453 -14.83 -15.16 -19.16
N TYR A 454 -15.11 -14.56 -18.02
CA TYR A 454 -16.01 -13.43 -17.86
C TYR A 454 -15.33 -12.30 -17.11
N ASP A 455 -15.46 -11.09 -17.64
CA ASP A 455 -15.23 -9.86 -16.88
C ASP A 455 -16.57 -9.39 -16.31
N VAL A 456 -16.78 -9.66 -15.04
CA VAL A 456 -18.02 -9.36 -14.35
C VAL A 456 -17.91 -8.01 -13.65
N HIS A 457 -18.87 -7.13 -13.90
CA HIS A 457 -18.93 -5.81 -13.28
C HIS A 457 -20.11 -5.69 -12.32
N ILE A 458 -19.83 -5.34 -11.07
CA ILE A 458 -20.83 -5.08 -10.04
C ILE A 458 -20.80 -3.58 -9.74
N ASP A 459 -21.82 -2.85 -10.17
CA ASP A 459 -22.03 -1.46 -9.76
C ASP A 459 -22.76 -1.42 -8.42
N LEU A 460 -22.02 -1.12 -7.34
CA LEU A 460 -22.56 -1.10 -5.99
C LEU A 460 -23.58 0.03 -5.78
N ALA A 461 -23.69 1.02 -6.67
CA ALA A 461 -24.80 1.97 -6.62
C ALA A 461 -26.14 1.33 -7.02
N ARG A 462 -26.13 0.23 -7.78
CA ARG A 462 -27.33 -0.40 -8.32
C ARG A 462 -27.13 -1.90 -8.63
N VAL A 463 -27.13 -2.71 -7.58
CA VAL A 463 -26.87 -4.15 -7.67
C VAL A 463 -28.16 -4.95 -7.86
N PRO A 464 -28.23 -5.86 -8.84
CA PRO A 464 -29.34 -6.81 -8.95
C PRO A 464 -29.26 -7.85 -7.84
N LEU A 465 -30.34 -8.04 -7.07
CA LEU A 465 -30.38 -8.96 -5.94
C LEU A 465 -31.51 -9.97 -6.03
N ARG A 466 -31.24 -11.14 -5.45
CA ARG A 466 -32.21 -12.18 -5.13
C ARG A 466 -32.54 -12.16 -3.66
N LEU A 467 -33.83 -12.11 -3.34
CA LEU A 467 -34.36 -12.04 -1.97
C LEU A 467 -34.93 -13.36 -1.48
N ARG A 468 -34.97 -14.36 -2.36
CA ARG A 468 -35.48 -15.70 -2.09
C ARG A 468 -34.64 -16.68 -2.88
N ASP A 469 -34.66 -17.93 -2.44
CA ASP A 469 -34.11 -18.98 -3.25
C ASP A 469 -34.85 -19.06 -4.59
N SER A 470 -34.08 -19.03 -5.67
CA SER A 470 -34.60 -19.22 -7.02
C SER A 470 -33.91 -20.38 -7.75
N THR A 471 -33.08 -21.15 -7.05
CA THR A 471 -32.31 -22.29 -7.59
C THR A 471 -33.18 -23.52 -7.92
N GLY A 472 -34.51 -23.44 -7.73
CA GLY A 472 -35.45 -24.55 -7.94
C GLY A 472 -36.02 -24.72 -9.36
N GLY A 473 -35.50 -24.00 -10.37
CA GLY A 473 -35.86 -24.26 -11.78
C GLY A 473 -35.44 -25.67 -12.23
N ALA A 474 -36.08 -26.22 -13.27
CA ALA A 474 -35.69 -27.51 -13.83
C ALA A 474 -34.19 -27.51 -14.20
N GLY A 475 -33.39 -28.31 -13.49
CA GLY A 475 -31.94 -28.40 -13.71
C GLY A 475 -31.10 -27.34 -12.98
N GLY A 476 -31.63 -26.66 -11.96
CA GLY A 476 -30.87 -25.72 -11.12
C GLY A 476 -30.76 -24.29 -11.68
N SER A 477 -31.45 -23.98 -12.79
CA SER A 477 -31.36 -22.66 -13.41
C SER A 477 -32.06 -21.59 -12.58
N GLN A 478 -31.40 -20.45 -12.43
CA GLN A 478 -31.96 -19.24 -11.80
C GLN A 478 -33.06 -18.61 -12.68
N ALA A 479 -34.03 -17.94 -12.05
CA ALA A 479 -35.05 -17.19 -12.76
C ALA A 479 -34.42 -16.07 -13.64
N PRO A 480 -35.06 -15.62 -14.73
CA PRO A 480 -34.41 -14.76 -15.72
C PRO A 480 -34.25 -13.29 -15.32
N ARG A 481 -34.80 -12.85 -14.18
CA ARG A 481 -34.77 -11.45 -13.73
C ARG A 481 -34.55 -11.36 -12.22
N PRO A 482 -33.77 -10.38 -11.72
CA PRO A 482 -33.58 -10.16 -10.29
C PRO A 482 -34.91 -9.79 -9.62
N ASP A 483 -34.98 -9.98 -8.29
CA ASP A 483 -36.16 -9.58 -7.52
C ASP A 483 -36.18 -8.05 -7.29
N VAL A 484 -35.00 -7.45 -7.12
CA VAL A 484 -34.85 -6.01 -6.83
C VAL A 484 -33.49 -5.49 -7.29
N TYR A 485 -33.38 -4.17 -7.48
CA TYR A 485 -32.09 -3.46 -7.55
C TYR A 485 -31.89 -2.67 -6.26
N ARG A 486 -30.72 -2.80 -5.62
CA ARG A 486 -30.39 -2.05 -4.39
C ARG A 486 -29.10 -1.28 -4.53
N ASN A 487 -29.06 -0.15 -3.86
CA ASN A 487 -27.84 0.60 -3.61
C ASN A 487 -27.11 -0.05 -2.42
N LEU A 488 -25.94 -0.63 -2.70
CA LEU A 488 -25.08 -1.30 -1.74
C LEU A 488 -23.87 -0.46 -1.33
N LEU A 489 -23.75 0.82 -1.71
CA LEU A 489 -22.61 1.65 -1.27
C LEU A 489 -22.47 1.73 0.25
N GLY A 490 -23.57 1.62 0.99
CA GLY A 490 -23.59 1.61 2.45
C GLY A 490 -22.77 0.47 3.08
N VAL A 491 -22.57 -0.67 2.38
CA VAL A 491 -21.77 -1.80 2.92
C VAL A 491 -20.29 -1.42 3.11
N LEU A 492 -19.83 -0.41 2.38
CA LEU A 492 -18.46 0.09 2.40
C LEU A 492 -18.17 0.96 3.63
N ALA A 493 -19.18 1.37 4.39
CA ALA A 493 -19.01 2.17 5.61
C ALA A 493 -18.15 1.47 6.68
N SER A 494 -18.03 0.14 6.60
CA SER A 494 -17.14 -0.66 7.46
C SER A 494 -15.65 -0.57 7.09
N GLY A 495 -15.31 0.10 5.98
CA GLY A 495 -13.95 0.14 5.44
C GLY A 495 -13.50 -1.15 4.75
N ARG A 496 -14.41 -2.11 4.55
CA ARG A 496 -14.15 -3.34 3.79
C ARG A 496 -15.36 -3.81 2.97
N LEU A 497 -15.08 -4.56 1.91
CA LEU A 497 -16.07 -5.31 1.13
C LEU A 497 -15.66 -6.78 1.09
N ASP A 498 -16.46 -7.64 1.69
CA ASP A 498 -16.29 -9.09 1.63
C ASP A 498 -17.05 -9.62 0.41
N LEU A 499 -16.42 -10.49 -0.37
CA LEU A 499 -17.04 -11.20 -1.49
C LEU A 499 -16.75 -12.69 -1.35
N ILE A 500 -17.78 -13.51 -1.51
CA ILE A 500 -17.62 -14.96 -1.70
C ILE A 500 -18.31 -15.32 -3.01
N VAL A 501 -17.55 -15.77 -4.00
CA VAL A 501 -18.08 -16.34 -5.22
C VAL A 501 -18.36 -17.82 -4.97
N GLY A 502 -19.50 -18.29 -5.51
CA GLY A 502 -19.98 -19.65 -5.43
C GLY A 502 -19.02 -20.70 -5.96
N ASP A 503 -19.48 -21.93 -5.91
CA ASP A 503 -18.68 -23.11 -5.76
C ASP A 503 -18.27 -23.77 -7.10
N ASP A 504 -18.59 -23.16 -8.24
CA ASP A 504 -18.17 -23.62 -9.57
C ASP A 504 -17.44 -22.54 -10.41
N SER A 505 -16.71 -21.68 -9.71
CA SER A 505 -15.97 -20.56 -10.29
C SER A 505 -14.50 -20.56 -9.86
N MET A 506 -13.65 -20.09 -10.77
CA MET A 506 -12.25 -19.73 -10.52
C MET A 506 -12.12 -18.23 -10.71
N ILE A 507 -11.42 -17.54 -9.82
CA ILE A 507 -11.20 -16.10 -9.88
C ILE A 507 -9.72 -15.86 -10.14
N ASP A 508 -9.43 -15.03 -11.15
CA ASP A 508 -8.07 -14.54 -11.46
C ASP A 508 -7.77 -13.34 -10.58
N TYR A 509 -8.56 -12.29 -10.73
CA TYR A 509 -8.51 -11.12 -9.86
C TYR A 509 -9.90 -10.53 -9.60
N SER A 510 -9.95 -9.74 -8.52
CA SER A 510 -11.05 -8.83 -8.22
C SER A 510 -10.47 -7.44 -7.99
N GLU A 511 -11.08 -6.42 -8.58
CA GLU A 511 -10.66 -5.03 -8.47
C GLU A 511 -11.84 -4.16 -8.02
N LEU A 512 -11.69 -3.52 -6.87
CA LEU A 512 -12.62 -2.51 -6.36
C LEU A 512 -12.12 -1.12 -6.76
N THR A 513 -12.91 -0.42 -7.55
CA THR A 513 -12.69 0.99 -7.90
C THR A 513 -13.72 1.86 -7.21
N LEU A 514 -13.27 3.00 -6.68
CA LEU A 514 -14.10 3.90 -5.87
C LEU A 514 -14.14 5.32 -6.46
N THR A 515 -15.26 5.99 -6.23
CA THR A 515 -15.44 7.42 -6.38
C THR A 515 -16.10 7.92 -5.10
N TYR A 516 -15.60 9.03 -4.56
CA TYR A 516 -16.07 9.58 -3.31
C TYR A 516 -16.02 11.10 -3.35
N THR A 517 -16.79 11.71 -2.45
CA THR A 517 -16.71 13.14 -2.16
C THR A 517 -16.49 13.35 -0.67
N LEU A 518 -15.97 14.51 -0.30
CA LEU A 518 -15.80 14.91 1.10
C LEU A 518 -16.96 15.80 1.54
N PRO A 519 -17.33 15.85 2.83
CA PRO A 519 -18.38 16.74 3.31
C PRO A 519 -18.07 18.23 3.11
N SER A 520 -16.80 18.57 2.87
CA SER A 520 -16.33 19.92 2.55
C SER A 520 -16.45 20.30 1.07
N ALA A 521 -16.74 19.35 0.18
CA ALA A 521 -16.93 19.62 -1.23
C ALA A 521 -18.19 20.44 -1.49
N ALA A 522 -18.24 21.12 -2.64
CA ALA A 522 -19.44 21.88 -3.04
C ALA A 522 -20.63 20.93 -3.24
N PRO A 523 -21.87 21.31 -2.88
CA PRO A 523 -23.04 20.50 -3.18
C PRO A 523 -23.12 20.22 -4.69
N GLY A 524 -23.14 18.94 -5.07
CA GLY A 524 -23.14 18.50 -6.46
C GLY A 524 -21.78 18.09 -7.03
N ASP A 525 -20.66 18.36 -6.33
CA ASP A 525 -19.34 17.80 -6.64
C ASP A 525 -19.25 16.41 -5.99
N LEU A 526 -19.57 15.40 -6.77
CA LEU A 526 -19.78 14.02 -6.34
C LEU A 526 -18.55 13.15 -6.56
N ASP A 527 -17.59 13.55 -7.40
CA ASP A 527 -16.30 12.85 -7.56
C ASP A 527 -15.11 13.53 -6.87
N GLY A 528 -15.35 14.68 -6.24
CA GLY A 528 -14.40 15.40 -5.40
C GLY A 528 -13.27 16.05 -6.19
N ASP A 529 -13.50 16.40 -7.46
CA ASP A 529 -12.51 17.06 -8.33
C ASP A 529 -12.61 18.60 -8.32
N SER A 530 -13.49 19.16 -7.47
CA SER A 530 -13.78 20.61 -7.37
C SER A 530 -14.47 21.21 -8.60
N ALA A 531 -14.98 20.38 -9.51
CA ALA A 531 -15.92 20.77 -10.56
C ALA A 531 -17.31 20.19 -10.27
N ILE A 532 -18.34 20.83 -10.85
CA ILE A 532 -19.69 20.26 -10.91
C ILE A 532 -20.02 20.18 -12.39
N ASP A 533 -19.94 18.97 -12.95
CA ASP A 533 -20.00 18.75 -14.39
C ASP A 533 -20.75 17.47 -14.79
N ARG A 534 -20.49 16.98 -16.01
CA ARG A 534 -21.12 15.79 -16.56
C ARG A 534 -20.79 14.52 -15.79
N ASN A 535 -19.59 14.41 -15.24
CA ASN A 535 -19.15 13.25 -14.49
C ASN A 535 -20.02 13.08 -13.23
N ASP A 536 -20.28 14.17 -12.50
CA ASP A 536 -21.18 14.15 -11.35
C ASP A 536 -22.61 13.80 -11.74
N LEU A 537 -23.09 14.35 -12.86
CA LEU A 537 -24.41 14.02 -13.38
C LEU A 537 -24.54 12.52 -13.70
N ASP A 538 -23.51 11.93 -14.30
CA ASP A 538 -23.50 10.50 -14.64
C ASP A 538 -23.52 9.63 -13.36
N LEU A 539 -22.90 10.07 -12.25
CA LEU A 539 -22.99 9.38 -10.95
C LEU A 539 -24.44 9.33 -10.43
N VAL A 540 -25.19 10.42 -10.54
CA VAL A 540 -26.62 10.43 -10.16
C VAL A 540 -27.44 9.56 -11.10
N LEU A 541 -27.24 9.70 -12.42
CA LEU A 541 -28.01 8.97 -13.43
C LEU A 541 -27.84 7.45 -13.31
N ASN A 542 -26.65 6.97 -12.97
CA ASN A 542 -26.38 5.54 -12.76
C ASN A 542 -27.14 4.98 -11.55
N ALA A 543 -27.42 5.82 -10.54
CA ALA A 543 -28.09 5.43 -9.30
C ALA A 543 -29.62 5.67 -9.30
N VAL A 544 -30.18 6.28 -10.35
CA VAL A 544 -31.63 6.59 -10.42
C VAL A 544 -32.49 5.35 -10.21
N GLY A 545 -33.50 5.48 -9.34
CA GLY A 545 -34.45 4.42 -9.00
C GLY A 545 -34.00 3.55 -7.83
N THR A 546 -32.95 3.95 -7.11
CA THR A 546 -32.49 3.30 -5.88
C THR A 546 -32.75 4.19 -4.66
N ASP A 547 -32.81 3.57 -3.49
CA ASP A 547 -32.88 4.32 -2.23
C ASP A 547 -31.52 4.97 -1.92
N ALA A 548 -31.55 6.14 -1.29
CA ALA A 548 -30.36 6.83 -0.83
C ALA A 548 -29.67 6.03 0.31
N THR A 549 -28.34 6.07 0.38
CA THR A 549 -27.61 5.51 1.52
C THR A 549 -27.97 6.20 2.84
N ALA A 550 -28.05 5.42 3.92
CA ALA A 550 -28.30 5.95 5.26
C ALA A 550 -27.16 6.89 5.70
N GLY A 551 -27.50 8.06 6.26
CA GLY A 551 -26.53 9.05 6.71
C GLY A 551 -26.31 10.25 5.77
N GLY A 552 -27.07 10.35 4.67
CA GLY A 552 -27.06 11.48 3.75
C GLY A 552 -26.22 11.20 2.51
N ASP A 553 -26.82 10.49 1.56
CA ASP A 553 -26.26 10.18 0.25
C ASP A 553 -26.00 11.49 -0.54
N PRO A 554 -24.76 11.78 -0.95
CA PRO A 554 -24.46 13.01 -1.70
C PRO A 554 -25.24 13.13 -3.01
N ARG A 555 -25.71 12.01 -3.58
CA ARG A 555 -26.48 11.98 -4.83
C ARG A 555 -27.96 12.31 -4.64
N ASP A 556 -28.47 12.26 -3.41
CA ASP A 556 -29.82 12.68 -3.02
C ASP A 556 -29.80 14.18 -2.67
N LEU A 557 -29.89 15.00 -3.71
CA LEU A 557 -29.77 16.46 -3.65
C LEU A 557 -31.07 17.15 -3.20
N ASP A 558 -32.18 16.42 -3.13
CA ASP A 558 -33.42 16.91 -2.54
C ASP A 558 -33.75 16.38 -1.15
N HIS A 559 -32.97 15.41 -0.68
CA HIS A 559 -33.04 14.82 0.64
C HIS A 559 -34.38 14.15 0.90
N ASP A 560 -34.99 13.57 -0.14
CA ASP A 560 -36.25 12.81 -0.03
C ASP A 560 -36.03 11.32 0.29
N GLY A 561 -34.77 10.88 0.35
CA GLY A 561 -34.37 9.50 0.65
C GLY A 561 -34.29 8.60 -0.59
N ARG A 562 -34.47 9.13 -1.79
CA ARG A 562 -34.36 8.40 -3.06
C ARG A 562 -33.54 9.15 -4.08
N ILE A 563 -32.81 8.40 -4.90
CA ILE A 563 -32.08 8.98 -6.02
C ILE A 563 -33.00 8.95 -7.24
N THR A 564 -33.37 10.13 -7.73
CA THR A 564 -34.35 10.30 -8.80
C THR A 564 -33.87 11.24 -9.90
N VAL A 565 -34.70 11.42 -10.93
CA VAL A 565 -34.46 12.41 -11.98
C VAL A 565 -34.54 13.85 -11.44
N LEU A 566 -35.18 14.07 -10.28
CA LEU A 566 -35.22 15.40 -9.66
C LEU A 566 -33.83 15.80 -9.14
N ASP A 567 -33.08 14.86 -8.57
CA ASP A 567 -31.68 15.07 -8.17
C ASP A 567 -30.80 15.42 -9.37
N ALA A 568 -30.91 14.65 -10.46
CA ALA A 568 -30.16 14.93 -11.69
C ALA A 568 -30.45 16.33 -12.24
N ARG A 569 -31.71 16.80 -12.16
CA ARG A 569 -32.09 18.17 -12.54
C ARG A 569 -31.50 19.21 -11.60
N LYS A 570 -31.49 18.96 -10.29
CA LYS A 570 -30.85 19.85 -9.32
C LYS A 570 -29.36 19.98 -9.58
N LEU A 571 -28.67 18.87 -9.80
CA LEU A 571 -27.25 18.87 -10.15
C LEU A 571 -26.99 19.71 -11.40
N THR A 572 -27.83 19.55 -12.43
CA THR A 572 -27.71 20.34 -13.67
C THR A 572 -27.81 21.86 -13.43
N LEU A 573 -28.56 22.30 -12.42
CA LEU A 573 -28.65 23.72 -12.03
C LEU A 573 -27.44 24.21 -11.23
N LEU A 574 -26.63 23.30 -10.69
CA LEU A 574 -25.41 23.57 -9.92
C LEU A 574 -24.15 23.55 -10.79
N CYS A 575 -24.23 23.05 -12.03
CA CYS A 575 -23.07 22.91 -12.90
C CYS A 575 -22.30 24.20 -13.12
N ASN A 576 -20.97 24.09 -13.05
CA ASN A 576 -20.06 25.24 -13.15
C ASN A 576 -19.88 25.73 -14.60
N LYS A 577 -20.35 24.96 -15.59
CA LYS A 577 -20.23 25.23 -17.03
C LYS A 577 -21.58 25.08 -17.76
N PRO A 578 -21.80 25.81 -18.87
CA PRO A 578 -22.99 25.63 -19.69
C PRO A 578 -23.18 24.17 -20.10
N GLN A 579 -24.41 23.66 -19.98
CA GLN A 579 -24.78 22.27 -20.30
C GLN A 579 -24.06 21.19 -19.48
N CYS A 580 -23.47 21.56 -18.34
CA CYS A 580 -22.60 20.66 -17.56
C CYS A 580 -21.46 20.10 -18.41
N ALA A 581 -20.92 20.90 -19.34
CA ALA A 581 -19.74 20.49 -20.08
C ALA A 581 -18.56 20.25 -19.13
N ARG A 582 -17.67 19.32 -19.51
CA ARG A 582 -16.41 19.05 -18.80
C ARG A 582 -15.48 20.25 -18.76
#